data_AF-A0A7G8D967-F1
#
_entry.id   AF-A0A7G8D967-F1
#
_cell.length_a   1.000
_cell.length_b   1.000
_cell.length_c   1.000
_cell.angle_alpha   90.00
_cell.angle_beta   90.00
_cell.angle_gamma   90.00
#
_symmetry.space_group_name_H-M   'P 1'
#
loop_
_entity.id
_entity.type
_entity.pdbx_description
1 polymer ?
#
loop_
_entity_poly.entity_id
_entity_poly.type
_entity_poly.pdbx_seq_one_letter_code
_entity_poly.pdbx_strand_id
1 'polypeptide(L)'
;MVSALLDYISKDSMGSTVNYDLVQRRVLDLRKSAELPWNYIVDESRASYGVSRWNNPAGFAETAPWFYRLDFWREQNQRPLVLVEKAGQIPVYMQHARGLGVDVAACKGYGSASYLRSVALSVNEHICEGQAIHLLVCADFDPSGDDWPRAALEEIQSHVSNPDLITMQRVLVTRDDLDDFGAQVALRGANKNDSRTKRFLERHGFTPDQEVCVEMDAMSPAVARDRIEAAVMGMFSGDLEAEVQLQQEHRDRIVQVLEGLV
;
A
#
# COMPACT_ATOMS: atom_id res chain seq x y z
N MET A 1 24.94 -14.48 -6.02
CA MET A 1 25.86 -14.54 -4.86
C MET A 1 25.92 -13.15 -4.25
N VAL A 2 25.46 -12.99 -3.00
CA VAL A 2 25.62 -11.75 -2.24
C VAL A 2 27.12 -11.56 -2.02
N SER A 3 27.64 -10.38 -2.38
CA SER A 3 29.08 -10.08 -2.29
C SER A 3 29.58 -10.25 -0.85
N ALA A 4 30.63 -11.04 -0.65
CA ALA A 4 31.28 -11.29 0.65
C ALA A 4 32.13 -10.09 1.15
N LEU A 5 31.94 -8.89 0.60
CA LEU A 5 32.83 -7.73 0.79
C LEU A 5 32.20 -6.53 1.51
N LEU A 6 30.97 -6.67 2.03
CA LEU A 6 30.41 -5.65 2.91
C LEU A 6 29.90 -6.35 4.16
N ASP A 7 30.68 -6.26 5.24
CA ASP A 7 30.17 -6.58 6.57
C ASP A 7 28.88 -5.78 6.78
N TYR A 8 27.79 -6.46 7.15
CA TYR A 8 26.54 -5.79 7.48
C TYR A 8 26.80 -4.82 8.63
N ILE A 9 26.77 -3.52 8.32
CA ILE A 9 26.95 -2.48 9.33
C ILE A 9 25.67 -2.46 10.19
N SER A 10 25.82 -2.54 11.51
CA SER A 10 24.68 -2.53 12.43
C SER A 10 23.88 -1.23 12.31
N LYS A 11 22.54 -1.33 12.35
CA LYS A 11 21.65 -0.17 12.44
C LYS A 11 22.03 0.69 13.65
N ASP A 12 21.98 2.01 13.48
CA ASP A 12 22.23 2.94 14.58
C ASP A 12 21.29 2.67 15.77
N SER A 13 21.77 2.92 16.98
CA SER A 13 21.01 2.76 18.23
C SER A 13 21.17 3.98 19.13
N MET A 14 20.23 4.18 20.06
CA MET A 14 20.28 5.25 21.07
C MET A 14 20.47 6.68 20.50
N GLY A 15 19.86 6.97 19.35
CA GLY A 15 19.90 8.30 18.73
C GLY A 15 21.16 8.60 17.90
N SER A 16 22.06 7.62 17.71
CA SER A 16 23.14 7.73 16.72
C SER A 16 22.57 7.85 15.30
N THR A 17 23.28 8.57 14.43
CA THR A 17 22.98 8.65 12.99
C THR A 17 24.20 8.32 12.14
N VAL A 18 25.28 7.78 12.72
CA VAL A 18 26.57 7.62 12.03
C VAL A 18 26.45 6.74 10.79
N ASN A 19 25.80 5.58 10.93
CA ASN A 19 25.65 4.64 9.83
C ASN A 19 24.59 5.12 8.85
N TYR A 20 23.54 5.76 9.36
CA TYR A 20 22.53 6.45 8.55
C TYR A 20 23.17 7.53 7.63
N ASP A 21 24.00 8.41 8.19
CA ASP A 21 24.67 9.50 7.50
C ASP A 21 25.70 8.97 6.47
N LEU A 22 26.35 7.85 6.78
CA LEU A 22 27.27 7.17 5.86
C LEU A 22 26.54 6.70 4.61
N VAL A 23 25.43 5.98 4.78
CA VAL A 23 24.61 5.48 3.66
C VAL A 23 24.05 6.65 2.86
N GLN A 24 23.52 7.68 3.52
CA GLN A 24 22.97 8.86 2.86
C GLN A 24 24.02 9.56 1.99
N ARG A 25 25.24 9.78 2.50
CA ARG A 25 26.34 10.39 1.75
C ARG A 25 26.75 9.53 0.55
N ARG A 26 26.93 8.22 0.75
CA ARG A 26 27.35 7.33 -0.34
C ARG A 26 26.32 7.23 -1.45
N VAL A 27 25.03 7.17 -1.11
CA VAL A 27 23.93 7.19 -2.08
C VAL A 27 23.94 8.50 -2.88
N LEU A 28 24.16 9.64 -2.23
CA LEU A 28 24.24 10.93 -2.91
C LEU A 28 25.42 10.99 -3.88
N ASP A 29 26.59 10.49 -3.48
CA ASP A 29 27.78 10.46 -4.33
C ASP A 29 27.56 9.61 -5.58
N LEU A 30 26.99 8.41 -5.42
CA LEU A 30 26.63 7.53 -6.54
C LEU A 30 25.61 8.16 -7.49
N ARG A 31 24.65 8.94 -6.97
CA ARG A 31 23.67 9.67 -7.80
C ARG A 31 24.32 10.80 -8.57
N LYS A 32 25.25 11.53 -7.95
CA LYS A 32 26.01 12.62 -8.59
C LYS A 32 26.96 12.09 -9.66
N SER A 33 27.55 10.90 -9.47
CA SER A 33 28.41 10.25 -10.46
C SER A 33 27.63 9.51 -11.57
N ALA A 34 26.29 9.55 -11.54
CA ALA A 34 25.39 8.82 -12.44
C ALA A 34 25.52 7.28 -12.38
N GLU A 35 26.20 6.73 -11.37
CA GLU A 35 26.23 5.30 -11.08
C GLU A 35 24.90 4.79 -10.51
N LEU A 36 24.15 5.68 -9.84
CA LEU A 36 22.79 5.40 -9.35
C LEU A 36 21.79 6.40 -9.97
N PRO A 37 20.89 5.96 -10.86
CA PRO A 37 19.89 6.84 -11.44
C PRO A 37 19.00 7.52 -10.40
N TRP A 38 18.65 8.79 -10.63
CA TRP A 38 17.85 9.57 -9.67
C TRP A 38 16.43 9.01 -9.47
N ASN A 39 15.90 8.29 -10.46
CA ASN A 39 14.58 7.67 -10.40
C ASN A 39 14.54 6.34 -9.63
N TYR A 40 15.67 5.82 -9.12
CA TYR A 40 15.72 4.52 -8.43
C TYR A 40 15.35 4.59 -6.94
N ILE A 41 15.40 5.76 -6.33
CA ILE A 41 15.02 5.97 -4.93
C ILE A 41 13.96 7.06 -4.87
N VAL A 42 12.82 6.72 -4.27
CA VAL A 42 11.67 7.59 -4.08
C VAL A 42 11.70 8.18 -2.67
N ASP A 43 11.57 9.51 -2.56
CA ASP A 43 11.40 10.23 -1.29
C ASP A 43 10.00 10.85 -1.25
N GLU A 44 9.08 10.20 -0.54
CA GLU A 44 7.69 10.66 -0.40
C GLU A 44 7.52 11.78 0.63
N SER A 45 8.57 12.12 1.41
CA SER A 45 8.47 13.18 2.42
C SER A 45 8.45 14.59 1.82
N ARG A 46 8.81 14.72 0.53
CA ARG A 46 8.91 15.99 -0.19
C ARG A 46 7.80 16.09 -1.23
N ALA A 47 6.64 16.60 -0.82
CA ALA A 47 5.56 16.93 -1.75
C ALA A 47 5.85 18.23 -2.50
N SER A 48 5.82 18.18 -3.84
CA SER A 48 5.75 19.39 -4.66
C SER A 48 4.27 19.74 -4.87
N TYR A 49 3.82 20.84 -4.28
CA TYR A 49 2.45 21.34 -4.43
C TYR A 49 2.31 22.15 -5.72
N GLY A 50 2.48 21.49 -6.86
CA GLY A 50 2.19 22.06 -8.17
C GLY A 50 0.70 21.94 -8.49
N VAL A 51 0.13 22.97 -9.14
CA VAL A 51 -1.19 22.86 -9.79
C VAL A 51 -0.99 22.78 -11.29
N SER A 52 -1.71 21.89 -11.96
CA SER A 52 -1.71 21.80 -13.41
C SER A 52 -2.22 23.10 -14.03
N ARG A 53 -1.54 23.61 -15.05
CA ARG A 53 -1.88 24.84 -15.78
C ARG A 53 -1.70 24.61 -17.27
N TRP A 54 -2.55 25.24 -18.05
CA TRP A 54 -2.55 25.15 -19.51
C TRP A 54 -2.62 26.56 -20.12
N ASN A 55 -1.95 26.77 -21.25
CA ASN A 55 -1.94 28.06 -21.94
C ASN A 55 -3.26 28.36 -22.65
N ASN A 56 -4.00 27.33 -23.04
CA ASN A 56 -5.26 27.41 -23.75
C ASN A 56 -6.08 26.11 -23.56
N PRO A 57 -7.38 26.09 -23.95
CA PRO A 57 -8.22 24.89 -23.86
C PRO A 57 -7.72 23.70 -24.69
N ALA A 58 -7.05 23.93 -25.83
CA ALA A 58 -6.49 22.85 -26.67
C ALA A 58 -5.50 21.99 -25.88
N GLY A 59 -4.58 22.63 -25.17
CA GLY A 59 -3.63 21.91 -24.32
C GLY A 59 -4.30 21.14 -23.18
N PHE A 60 -5.44 21.62 -22.66
CA PHE A 60 -6.22 20.84 -21.70
C PHE A 60 -6.85 19.62 -22.37
N ALA A 61 -7.44 19.80 -23.56
CA ALA A 61 -8.07 18.73 -24.33
C ALA A 61 -7.13 17.56 -24.62
N GLU A 62 -5.88 17.85 -25.00
CA GLU A 62 -4.83 16.83 -25.20
C GLU A 62 -4.49 16.06 -23.91
N THR A 63 -4.61 16.71 -22.75
CA THR A 63 -4.26 16.10 -21.45
C THR A 63 -5.42 15.39 -20.76
N ALA A 64 -6.67 15.80 -21.00
CA ALA A 64 -7.86 15.29 -20.33
C ALA A 64 -8.02 13.76 -20.39
N PRO A 65 -7.78 13.07 -21.52
CA PRO A 65 -7.86 11.61 -21.59
C PRO A 65 -6.91 10.90 -20.61
N TRP A 66 -5.76 11.49 -20.30
CA TRP A 66 -4.79 10.91 -19.36
C TRP A 66 -5.27 10.97 -17.91
N PHE A 67 -6.19 11.88 -17.58
CA PHE A 67 -6.84 11.95 -16.27
C PHE A 67 -8.05 11.01 -16.17
N TYR A 68 -8.59 10.56 -17.31
CA TYR A 68 -9.70 9.62 -17.30
C TYR A 68 -9.26 8.23 -16.83
N ARG A 69 -10.00 7.70 -15.85
CA ARG A 69 -9.92 6.33 -15.38
C ARG A 69 -11.34 5.76 -15.33
N LEU A 70 -11.53 4.62 -15.98
CA LEU A 70 -12.76 3.86 -15.85
C LEU A 70 -12.70 3.10 -14.53
N ASP A 71 -13.78 3.14 -13.77
CA ASP A 71 -13.91 2.29 -12.59
C ASP A 71 -14.23 0.85 -13.04
N PHE A 72 -13.21 0.00 -13.00
CA PHE A 72 -13.33 -1.41 -13.38
C PHE A 72 -14.23 -2.20 -12.43
N TRP A 73 -14.45 -1.68 -11.21
CA TRP A 73 -15.24 -2.34 -10.17
C TRP A 73 -16.70 -1.89 -10.15
N ARG A 74 -17.11 -0.94 -11.01
CA ARG A 74 -18.45 -0.33 -10.99
C ARG A 74 -19.61 -1.32 -11.16
N GLU A 75 -19.38 -2.45 -11.84
CA GLU A 75 -20.41 -3.49 -12.08
C GLU A 75 -20.26 -4.69 -11.14
N GLN A 76 -19.25 -4.66 -10.26
CA GLN A 76 -18.98 -5.73 -9.32
C GLN A 76 -19.85 -5.57 -8.07
N ASN A 77 -20.28 -6.68 -7.47
CA ASN A 77 -20.98 -6.65 -6.18
C ASN A 77 -20.02 -6.46 -4.99
N GLN A 78 -18.72 -6.41 -5.25
CA GLN A 78 -17.68 -6.30 -4.23
C GLN A 78 -16.53 -5.42 -4.72
N ARG A 79 -15.80 -4.77 -3.81
CA ARG A 79 -14.69 -3.88 -4.11
C ARG A 79 -13.56 -4.04 -3.09
N PRO A 80 -12.32 -4.31 -3.53
CA PRO A 80 -11.16 -4.33 -2.65
C PRO A 80 -10.65 -2.91 -2.37
N LEU A 81 -10.13 -2.71 -1.16
CA LEU A 81 -9.35 -1.54 -0.78
C LEU A 81 -8.09 -2.02 -0.08
N VAL A 82 -6.91 -1.69 -0.61
CA VAL A 82 -5.64 -2.08 0.00
C VAL A 82 -5.28 -1.11 1.12
N LEU A 83 -5.08 -1.61 2.33
CA LEU A 83 -4.58 -0.83 3.47
C LEU A 83 -3.10 -1.15 3.70
N VAL A 84 -2.24 -0.13 3.63
CA VAL A 84 -0.79 -0.28 3.83
C VAL A 84 -0.35 0.43 5.09
N GLU A 85 0.44 -0.24 5.92
CA GLU A 85 0.95 0.35 7.16
C GLU A 85 1.94 1.49 6.91
N LYS A 86 2.99 1.25 6.10
CA LYS A 86 4.07 2.23 5.87
C LYS A 86 3.88 2.98 4.56
N ALA A 87 3.84 4.32 4.64
CA ALA A 87 3.69 5.17 3.46
C ALA A 87 4.79 4.93 2.41
N GLY A 88 6.05 4.81 2.82
CA GLY A 88 7.16 4.63 1.88
C GLY A 88 7.10 3.35 1.02
N GLN A 89 6.22 2.39 1.35
CA GLN A 89 5.99 1.20 0.54
C GLN A 89 4.82 1.34 -0.43
N ILE A 90 4.02 2.41 -0.32
CA ILE A 90 2.93 2.76 -1.24
C ILE A 90 3.39 2.67 -2.71
N PRO A 91 4.53 3.24 -3.15
CA PRO A 91 4.89 3.23 -4.57
C PRO A 91 5.07 1.82 -5.14
N VAL A 92 5.53 0.89 -4.31
CA VAL A 92 5.77 -0.51 -4.68
C VAL A 92 4.44 -1.19 -5.02
N TYR A 93 3.40 -0.90 -4.25
CA TYR A 93 2.07 -1.50 -4.41
C TYR A 93 1.17 -0.72 -5.37
N MET A 94 1.24 0.62 -5.35
CA MET A 94 0.41 1.53 -6.13
C MET A 94 0.53 1.34 -7.63
N GLN A 95 1.74 1.07 -8.14
CA GLN A 95 1.90 0.89 -9.59
C GLN A 95 1.05 -0.28 -10.09
N HIS A 96 0.91 -1.32 -9.28
CA HIS A 96 0.17 -2.54 -9.62
C HIS A 96 -1.31 -2.41 -9.28
N ALA A 97 -1.64 -1.93 -8.08
CA ALA A 97 -3.02 -1.66 -7.68
C ALA A 97 -3.75 -0.74 -8.68
N ARG A 98 -3.07 0.28 -9.22
CA ARG A 98 -3.61 1.16 -10.28
C ARG A 98 -3.97 0.42 -11.56
N GLY A 99 -3.20 -0.60 -11.94
CA GLY A 99 -3.49 -1.43 -13.12
C GLY A 99 -4.75 -2.26 -12.94
N LEU A 100 -5.05 -2.65 -11.70
CA LEU A 100 -6.23 -3.43 -11.31
C LEU A 100 -7.45 -2.56 -10.98
N GLY A 101 -7.33 -1.23 -11.07
CA GLY A 101 -8.39 -0.29 -10.68
C GLY A 101 -8.68 -0.28 -9.17
N VAL A 102 -7.69 -0.63 -8.34
CA VAL A 102 -7.82 -0.75 -6.89
C VAL A 102 -7.17 0.43 -6.17
N ASP A 103 -7.89 0.98 -5.19
CA ASP A 103 -7.39 2.05 -4.34
C ASP A 103 -6.47 1.51 -3.24
N VAL A 104 -5.51 2.36 -2.82
CA VAL A 104 -4.61 2.07 -1.71
C VAL A 104 -4.69 3.21 -0.70
N ALA A 105 -4.98 2.88 0.55
CA ALA A 105 -4.95 3.80 1.68
C ALA A 105 -3.76 3.49 2.60
N ALA A 106 -3.06 4.53 3.06
CA ALA A 106 -1.90 4.37 3.91
C ALA A 106 -2.19 4.84 5.32
N CYS A 107 -2.25 3.89 6.24
CA CYS A 107 -2.68 4.16 7.61
C CYS A 107 -1.55 4.71 8.49
N LYS A 108 -0.27 4.58 8.12
CA LYS A 108 0.88 5.01 8.95
C LYS A 108 0.82 4.40 10.36
N GLY A 109 0.52 3.10 10.45
CA GLY A 109 0.19 2.41 11.70
C GLY A 109 -1.23 2.70 12.14
N TYR A 110 -1.40 3.23 13.37
CA TYR A 110 -2.69 3.72 13.86
C TYR A 110 -3.04 5.03 13.13
N GLY A 111 -3.79 4.90 12.03
CA GLY A 111 -4.26 6.05 11.26
C GLY A 111 -5.01 7.04 12.14
N SER A 112 -4.89 8.34 11.82
CA SER A 112 -5.66 9.35 12.52
C SER A 112 -7.16 9.11 12.30
N ALA A 113 -7.98 9.32 13.33
CA ALA A 113 -9.43 9.15 13.23
C ALA A 113 -10.02 9.95 12.06
N SER A 114 -9.52 11.18 11.82
CA SER A 114 -9.95 12.00 10.68
C SER A 114 -9.63 11.35 9.32
N TYR A 115 -8.49 10.67 9.19
CA TYR A 115 -8.12 10.00 7.95
C TYR A 115 -8.95 8.72 7.74
N LEU A 116 -9.08 7.89 8.77
CA LEU A 116 -9.91 6.68 8.70
C LEU A 116 -11.38 7.01 8.44
N ARG A 117 -11.89 8.11 9.00
CA ARG A 117 -13.19 8.66 8.64
C ARG A 117 -13.30 9.04 7.17
N SER A 118 -12.28 9.68 6.59
CA SER A 118 -12.30 9.98 5.14
C SER A 118 -12.31 8.73 4.27
N VAL A 119 -11.56 7.69 4.67
CA VAL A 119 -11.59 6.38 4.01
C VAL A 119 -12.98 5.76 4.13
N ALA A 120 -13.55 5.79 5.33
CA ALA A 120 -14.89 5.26 5.59
C ALA A 120 -15.98 5.94 4.75
N LEU A 121 -15.94 7.27 4.63
CA LEU A 121 -16.88 8.00 3.78
C LEU A 121 -16.74 7.63 2.31
N SER A 122 -15.50 7.48 1.82
CA SER A 122 -15.24 7.07 0.44
C SER A 122 -15.79 5.67 0.15
N VAL A 123 -15.60 4.70 1.05
CA VAL A 123 -16.15 3.35 0.83
C VAL A 123 -17.66 3.27 1.09
N ASN A 124 -18.21 4.17 1.92
CA ASN A 124 -19.64 4.20 2.21
C ASN A 124 -20.47 4.56 0.97
N GLU A 125 -19.94 5.36 0.04
CA GLU A 125 -20.59 5.65 -1.23
C GLU A 125 -20.87 4.34 -2.00
N HIS A 126 -19.89 3.46 -2.09
CA HIS A 126 -20.02 2.14 -2.72
C HIS A 126 -20.92 1.17 -1.93
N ILE A 127 -20.89 1.23 -0.59
CA ILE A 127 -21.79 0.44 0.26
C ILE A 127 -23.25 0.83 0.00
N CYS A 128 -23.54 2.13 -0.13
CA CYS A 128 -24.88 2.63 -0.48
C CYS A 128 -25.34 2.17 -1.87
N GLU A 129 -24.40 1.92 -2.79
CA GLU A 129 -24.65 1.35 -4.12
C GLU A 129 -24.80 -0.18 -4.11
N GLY A 130 -24.62 -0.82 -2.94
CA GLY A 130 -24.79 -2.26 -2.76
C GLY A 130 -23.51 -3.08 -2.89
N GLN A 131 -22.33 -2.45 -2.95
CA GLN A 131 -21.05 -3.16 -3.01
C GLN A 131 -20.57 -3.59 -1.62
N ALA A 132 -20.11 -4.83 -1.49
CA ALA A 132 -19.35 -5.29 -0.33
C ALA A 132 -17.89 -4.79 -0.40
N ILE A 133 -17.31 -4.36 0.71
CA ILE A 133 -15.96 -3.82 0.76
C ILE A 133 -15.01 -4.84 1.41
N HIS A 134 -13.90 -5.12 0.73
CA HIS A 134 -12.86 -6.03 1.21
C HIS A 134 -11.58 -5.26 1.51
N LEU A 135 -11.28 -5.06 2.80
CA LEU A 135 -10.07 -4.40 3.25
C LEU A 135 -8.89 -5.38 3.21
N LEU A 136 -7.98 -5.19 2.25
CA LEU A 136 -6.79 -6.00 2.04
C LEU A 136 -5.60 -5.40 2.79
N VAL A 137 -5.25 -5.98 3.93
CA VAL A 137 -4.25 -5.44 4.85
C VAL A 137 -2.85 -5.90 4.48
N CYS A 138 -1.97 -4.93 4.32
CA CYS A 138 -0.53 -5.07 4.14
C CYS A 138 0.17 -4.38 5.33
N ALA A 139 0.63 -5.17 6.29
CA ALA A 139 1.20 -4.73 7.56
C ALA A 139 2.44 -5.56 7.94
N ASP A 140 3.30 -4.99 8.77
CA ASP A 140 4.41 -5.74 9.35
C ASP A 140 3.87 -6.87 10.24
N PHE A 141 4.58 -7.99 10.31
CA PHE A 141 4.24 -9.06 11.22
C PHE A 141 4.86 -8.77 12.60
N ASP A 142 4.23 -7.88 13.37
CA ASP A 142 4.60 -7.55 14.74
C ASP A 142 3.36 -7.22 15.59
N PRO A 143 3.47 -6.99 16.91
CA PRO A 143 2.30 -6.68 17.76
C PRO A 143 1.49 -5.44 17.34
N SER A 144 2.12 -4.44 16.73
CA SER A 144 1.44 -3.23 16.24
C SER A 144 0.77 -3.49 14.90
N GLY A 145 1.50 -4.09 13.97
CA GLY A 145 1.04 -4.51 12.65
C GLY A 145 -0.17 -5.45 12.69
N ASP A 146 -0.27 -6.25 13.76
CA ASP A 146 -1.38 -7.19 13.99
C ASP A 146 -2.60 -6.55 14.69
N ASP A 147 -2.43 -5.40 15.36
CA ASP A 147 -3.51 -4.69 16.09
C ASP A 147 -4.11 -3.51 15.33
N TRP A 148 -3.29 -2.68 14.68
CA TRP A 148 -3.81 -1.51 13.97
C TRP A 148 -4.90 -1.85 12.95
N PRO A 149 -4.89 -3.01 12.24
CA PRO A 149 -5.96 -3.34 11.30
C PRO A 149 -7.30 -3.50 12.00
N ARG A 150 -7.34 -4.12 13.19
CA ARG A 150 -8.56 -4.22 14.01
C ARG A 150 -9.08 -2.83 14.39
N ALA A 151 -8.19 -1.94 14.85
CA ALA A 151 -8.58 -0.57 15.20
C ALA A 151 -9.08 0.22 13.98
N ALA A 152 -8.45 0.03 12.82
CA ALA A 152 -8.87 0.64 11.56
C ALA A 152 -10.25 0.12 11.11
N LEU A 153 -10.50 -1.19 11.23
CA LEU A 153 -11.79 -1.80 10.94
C LEU A 153 -12.91 -1.21 11.82
N GLU A 154 -12.69 -1.17 13.14
CA GLU A 154 -13.64 -0.62 14.10
C GLU A 154 -13.97 0.85 13.80
N GLU A 155 -12.95 1.67 13.53
CA GLU A 155 -13.15 3.08 13.18
C GLU A 155 -13.90 3.21 11.85
N ILE A 156 -13.51 2.48 10.79
CA ILE A 156 -14.19 2.54 9.50
C ILE A 156 -15.65 2.10 9.63
N GLN A 157 -15.92 0.97 10.29
CA GLN A 157 -17.27 0.45 10.50
C GLN A 157 -18.16 1.44 11.26
N SER A 158 -17.60 2.26 12.16
CA SER A 158 -18.35 3.26 12.92
C SER A 158 -18.91 4.42 12.06
N HIS A 159 -18.39 4.61 10.84
CA HIS A 159 -18.77 5.73 9.95
C HIS A 159 -19.51 5.30 8.67
N VAL A 160 -19.81 4.00 8.49
CA VAL A 160 -20.55 3.49 7.31
C VAL A 160 -22.00 3.15 7.64
N SER A 161 -22.85 3.15 6.61
CA SER A 161 -24.29 2.87 6.69
C SER A 161 -24.61 1.40 6.97
N ASN A 162 -23.78 0.47 6.48
CA ASN A 162 -23.94 -0.97 6.70
C ASN A 162 -22.58 -1.63 6.99
N PRO A 163 -22.17 -1.76 8.27
CA PRO A 163 -20.86 -2.28 8.64
C PRO A 163 -20.68 -3.78 8.34
N ASP A 164 -21.76 -4.53 8.17
CA ASP A 164 -21.73 -5.98 7.85
C ASP A 164 -21.26 -6.24 6.41
N LEU A 165 -21.28 -5.22 5.54
CA LEU A 165 -20.73 -5.28 4.19
C LEU A 165 -19.21 -5.06 4.14
N ILE A 166 -18.56 -4.85 5.29
CA ILE A 166 -17.11 -4.67 5.36
C ILE A 166 -16.47 -5.93 5.92
N THR A 167 -15.53 -6.48 5.16
CA THR A 167 -14.66 -7.56 5.62
C THR A 167 -13.20 -7.13 5.58
N MET A 168 -12.35 -7.81 6.34
CA MET A 168 -10.92 -7.52 6.40
C MET A 168 -10.13 -8.81 6.28
N GLN A 169 -9.12 -8.80 5.41
CA GLN A 169 -8.21 -9.91 5.18
C GLN A 169 -6.77 -9.39 5.18
N ARG A 170 -5.89 -10.05 5.93
CA ARG A 170 -4.45 -9.82 5.85
C ARG A 170 -3.88 -10.53 4.63
N VAL A 171 -3.26 -9.78 3.72
CA VAL A 171 -2.60 -10.31 2.51
C VAL A 171 -1.09 -10.37 2.73
N LEU A 172 -0.52 -9.41 3.45
CA LEU A 172 0.90 -9.33 3.76
C LEU A 172 1.12 -8.75 5.16
N VAL A 173 2.16 -9.11 5.89
CA VAL A 173 2.81 -10.44 5.89
C VAL A 173 1.91 -11.39 6.70
N THR A 174 1.72 -12.62 6.24
CA THR A 174 0.88 -13.62 6.93
C THR A 174 1.70 -14.54 7.84
N ARG A 175 1.03 -15.36 8.65
CA ARG A 175 1.69 -16.33 9.53
C ARG A 175 2.48 -17.38 8.74
N ASP A 176 1.94 -17.80 7.61
CA ASP A 176 2.52 -18.84 6.74
C ASP A 176 3.83 -18.38 6.11
N ASP A 177 4.00 -17.06 5.93
CA ASP A 177 5.22 -16.49 5.35
C ASP A 177 6.43 -16.62 6.26
N LEU A 178 6.21 -16.80 7.57
CA LEU A 178 7.29 -16.83 8.54
C LEU A 178 8.26 -18.00 8.32
N ASP A 179 7.77 -19.11 7.76
CA ASP A 179 8.62 -20.27 7.46
C ASP A 179 9.59 -19.98 6.29
N ASP A 180 9.17 -19.16 5.33
CA ASP A 180 9.96 -18.78 4.15
C ASP A 180 11.01 -17.71 4.46
N PHE A 181 10.79 -16.86 5.47
CA PHE A 181 11.72 -15.79 5.86
C PHE A 181 12.93 -16.29 6.67
N GLY A 182 12.95 -17.55 7.12
CA GLY A 182 14.09 -18.15 7.81
C GLY A 182 14.40 -17.50 9.17
N ALA A 183 15.68 -17.28 9.51
CA ALA A 183 16.12 -16.70 10.79
C ALA A 183 16.09 -15.15 10.84
N GLN A 184 15.43 -14.47 9.89
CA GLN A 184 15.30 -12.99 9.85
C GLN A 184 14.28 -12.43 10.86
N VAL A 185 14.08 -13.18 11.93
CA VAL A 185 12.87 -13.20 12.69
C VAL A 185 13.21 -12.57 14.03
N ALA A 186 12.67 -11.36 14.28
CA ALA A 186 13.12 -10.45 15.34
C ALA A 186 12.06 -10.04 16.41
N LEU A 187 11.55 -10.88 17.34
CA LEU A 187 10.88 -10.39 18.56
C LEU A 187 11.96 -9.83 19.48
N ARG A 188 12.27 -8.56 19.26
CA ARG A 188 12.71 -7.78 20.40
C ARG A 188 11.54 -7.69 21.35
N GLY A 189 11.78 -8.03 22.61
CA GLY A 189 10.78 -7.98 23.66
C GLY A 189 10.14 -6.60 23.73
N ALA A 190 9.06 -6.40 22.98
CA ALA A 190 8.11 -5.35 23.23
C ALA A 190 7.71 -5.51 24.69
N ASN A 191 7.59 -4.37 25.39
CA ASN A 191 7.29 -4.30 26.80
C ASN A 191 6.33 -5.44 27.18
N LYS A 192 6.78 -6.41 28.00
CA LYS A 192 6.01 -7.63 28.32
C LYS A 192 4.63 -7.32 28.93
N ASN A 193 4.43 -6.08 29.36
CA ASN A 193 3.18 -5.56 29.89
C ASN A 193 2.25 -4.92 28.83
N ASP A 194 2.72 -4.70 27.60
CA ASP A 194 1.90 -4.22 26.48
C ASP A 194 0.88 -5.29 26.10
N SER A 195 -0.41 -4.93 26.16
CA SER A 195 -1.54 -5.80 25.85
C SER A 195 -1.50 -6.33 24.42
N ARG A 196 -0.96 -5.55 23.48
CA ARG A 196 -0.82 -5.93 22.07
C ARG A 196 0.16 -7.07 21.91
N THR A 197 1.27 -7.01 22.63
CA THR A 197 2.28 -8.08 22.65
C THR A 197 1.67 -9.36 23.20
N LYS A 198 0.94 -9.29 24.31
CA LYS A 198 0.27 -10.47 24.88
C LYS A 198 -0.70 -11.13 23.90
N ARG A 199 -1.58 -10.33 23.28
CA ARG A 199 -2.56 -10.84 22.31
C ARG A 199 -1.90 -11.38 21.04
N PHE A 200 -0.83 -10.73 20.56
CA PHE A 200 -0.06 -11.19 19.40
C PHE A 200 0.57 -12.57 19.66
N LEU A 201 1.22 -12.73 20.81
CA LEU A 201 1.83 -14.00 21.23
C LEU A 201 0.77 -15.09 21.34
N GLU A 202 -0.37 -14.80 21.98
CA GLU A 202 -1.48 -15.74 22.11
C GLU A 202 -2.08 -16.14 20.75
N ARG A 203 -2.36 -15.16 19.88
CA ARG A 203 -2.97 -15.36 18.56
C ARG A 203 -2.14 -16.26 17.66
N HIS A 204 -0.81 -16.12 17.71
CA HIS A 204 0.09 -16.82 16.80
C HIS A 204 0.86 -17.99 17.45
N GLY A 205 0.59 -18.26 18.73
CA GLY A 205 1.15 -19.38 19.48
C GLY A 205 2.63 -19.21 19.85
N PHE A 206 3.07 -17.98 20.10
CA PHE A 206 4.45 -17.67 20.46
C PHE A 206 4.67 -17.49 21.96
N THR A 207 5.90 -17.67 22.40
CA THR A 207 6.35 -17.33 23.75
C THR A 207 7.14 -16.01 23.76
N PRO A 208 7.18 -15.27 24.89
CA PRO A 208 7.89 -13.98 24.96
C PRO A 208 9.41 -14.04 24.72
N ASP A 209 9.98 -15.25 24.73
CA ASP A 209 11.40 -15.55 24.52
C ASP A 209 11.71 -16.04 23.10
N GLN A 210 10.69 -16.34 22.29
CA GLN A 210 10.88 -16.55 20.87
C GLN A 210 11.17 -15.23 20.19
N GLU A 211 11.88 -15.27 19.07
CA GLU A 211 12.14 -14.15 18.20
C GLU A 211 11.21 -14.30 16.97
N VAL A 212 10.27 -13.36 16.67
CA VAL A 212 9.19 -13.32 15.63
C VAL A 212 8.62 -11.92 15.31
N CYS A 213 9.43 -11.07 14.67
CA CYS A 213 8.89 -9.94 13.91
C CYS A 213 9.46 -9.97 12.50
N VAL A 214 8.61 -9.72 11.50
CA VAL A 214 9.01 -9.65 10.10
C VAL A 214 8.46 -8.37 9.50
N GLU A 215 9.35 -7.52 9.02
CA GLU A 215 8.97 -6.33 8.27
C GLU A 215 8.47 -6.73 6.87
N MET A 216 7.51 -5.98 6.33
CA MET A 216 7.00 -6.24 4.97
C MET A 216 8.09 -6.17 3.90
N ASP A 217 9.16 -5.40 4.12
CA ASP A 217 10.28 -5.26 3.18
C ASP A 217 11.23 -6.47 3.15
N ALA A 218 11.06 -7.43 4.07
CA ALA A 218 11.67 -8.76 3.96
C ALA A 218 11.11 -9.53 2.75
N MET A 219 9.84 -9.25 2.37
CA MET A 219 9.23 -9.82 1.18
C MET A 219 9.71 -9.13 -0.08
N SER A 220 10.06 -9.92 -1.10
CA SER A 220 10.39 -9.34 -2.40
C SER A 220 9.19 -8.57 -2.99
N PRO A 221 9.40 -7.40 -3.61
CA PRO A 221 8.33 -6.65 -4.26
C PRO A 221 7.53 -7.44 -5.30
N ALA A 222 8.15 -8.40 -6.00
CA ALA A 222 7.45 -9.25 -6.96
C ALA A 222 6.40 -10.13 -6.26
N VAL A 223 6.82 -10.91 -5.25
CA VAL A 223 5.92 -11.79 -4.47
C VAL A 223 4.79 -10.99 -3.81
N ALA A 224 5.12 -9.83 -3.25
CA ALA A 224 4.13 -8.98 -2.59
C ALA A 224 3.05 -8.49 -3.59
N ARG A 225 3.46 -8.12 -4.81
CA ARG A 225 2.53 -7.71 -5.87
C ARG A 225 1.66 -8.87 -6.36
N ASP A 226 2.27 -10.02 -6.63
CA ASP A 226 1.56 -11.21 -7.13
C ASP A 226 0.46 -11.65 -6.14
N ARG A 227 0.71 -11.51 -4.83
CA ARG A 227 -0.27 -11.84 -3.79
C ARG A 227 -1.42 -10.85 -3.70
N ILE A 228 -1.12 -9.55 -3.78
CA ILE A 228 -2.17 -8.52 -3.84
C ILE A 228 -3.01 -8.73 -5.10
N GLU A 229 -2.37 -8.95 -6.24
CA GLU A 229 -3.06 -9.23 -7.49
C GLU A 229 -3.91 -10.49 -7.39
N ALA A 230 -3.39 -11.60 -6.87
CA ALA A 230 -4.17 -12.83 -6.69
C ALA A 230 -5.38 -12.62 -5.77
N ALA A 231 -5.23 -11.90 -4.66
CA ALA A 231 -6.32 -11.60 -3.74
C ALA A 231 -7.40 -10.72 -4.40
N VAL A 232 -6.98 -9.70 -5.16
CA VAL A 232 -7.86 -8.79 -5.90
C VAL A 232 -8.57 -9.52 -7.03
N MET A 233 -7.84 -10.23 -7.88
CA MET A 233 -8.39 -10.93 -9.05
C MET A 233 -9.29 -12.10 -8.65
N GLY A 234 -9.07 -12.71 -7.47
CA GLY A 234 -10.01 -13.68 -6.90
C GLY A 234 -11.39 -13.10 -6.59
N MET A 235 -11.52 -11.78 -6.47
CA MET A 235 -12.79 -11.07 -6.26
C MET A 235 -13.38 -10.51 -7.55
N PHE A 236 -12.56 -10.33 -8.59
CA PHE A 236 -13.02 -9.76 -9.84
C PHE A 236 -13.80 -10.79 -10.66
N SER A 237 -15.04 -10.49 -11.04
CA SER A 237 -15.82 -11.33 -11.93
C SER A 237 -15.91 -10.72 -13.33
N GLY A 238 -15.59 -11.52 -14.35
CA GLY A 238 -15.57 -11.06 -15.74
C GLY A 238 -14.15 -10.89 -16.29
N ASP A 239 -13.99 -9.96 -17.23
CA ASP A 239 -12.77 -9.78 -18.01
C ASP A 239 -12.18 -8.39 -17.76
N LEU A 240 -11.09 -8.34 -16.99
CA LEU A 240 -10.39 -7.09 -16.71
C LEU A 240 -9.71 -6.52 -17.97
N GLU A 241 -9.29 -7.36 -18.91
CA GLU A 241 -8.68 -6.88 -20.17
C GLU A 241 -9.73 -6.16 -21.03
N ALA A 242 -10.97 -6.66 -21.04
CA ALA A 242 -12.09 -5.98 -21.70
C ALA A 242 -12.38 -4.60 -21.08
N GLU A 243 -12.31 -4.48 -19.75
CA GLU A 243 -12.47 -3.21 -19.04
C GLU A 243 -11.33 -2.21 -19.35
N VAL A 244 -10.09 -2.71 -19.44
CA VAL A 244 -8.93 -1.91 -19.87
C VAL A 244 -9.10 -1.43 -21.31
N GLN A 245 -9.59 -2.29 -22.21
CA GLN A 245 -9.86 -1.94 -23.59
C GLN A 245 -10.97 -0.88 -23.69
N LEU A 246 -12.07 -1.05 -22.94
CA LEU A 246 -13.17 -0.08 -22.89
C LEU A 246 -12.70 1.28 -22.38
N GLN A 247 -11.83 1.31 -21.37
CA GLN A 247 -11.21 2.56 -20.91
C GLN A 247 -10.43 3.26 -22.02
N GLN A 248 -9.70 2.50 -22.85
CA GLN A 248 -8.95 3.07 -23.96
C GLN A 248 -9.89 3.65 -25.02
N GLU A 249 -10.97 2.95 -25.36
CA GLU A 249 -12.02 3.46 -26.26
C GLU A 249 -12.65 4.76 -25.72
N HIS A 250 -12.91 4.83 -24.41
CA HIS A 250 -13.40 6.05 -23.78
C HIS A 250 -12.40 7.20 -23.87
N ARG A 251 -11.10 6.93 -23.69
CA ARG A 251 -10.05 7.96 -23.86
C ARG A 251 -10.01 8.48 -25.29
N ASP A 252 -10.06 7.60 -26.27
CA ASP A 252 -10.05 7.99 -27.69
C ASP A 252 -11.30 8.82 -28.03
N ARG A 253 -12.45 8.46 -27.46
CA ARG A 253 -13.69 9.24 -27.61
C ARG A 253 -13.60 10.61 -26.94
N ILE A 254 -12.95 10.73 -25.78
CA ILE A 254 -12.71 12.01 -25.11
C ILE A 254 -11.87 12.93 -26.01
N VAL A 255 -10.81 12.40 -26.64
CA VAL A 255 -9.99 13.16 -27.62
C VAL A 255 -10.89 13.70 -28.73
N GLN A 256 -11.66 12.84 -29.39
CA GLN A 256 -12.53 13.22 -30.51
C GLN A 256 -13.56 14.30 -30.13
N VAL A 257 -14.18 14.17 -28.95
CA VAL A 257 -15.17 15.14 -28.47
C VAL A 257 -14.52 16.49 -28.17
N LEU A 258 -13.34 16.49 -27.53
CA LEU A 258 -12.69 17.73 -27.15
C LEU A 258 -12.04 18.44 -28.35
N GLU A 259 -11.48 17.72 -29.32
CA GLU A 259 -10.98 18.30 -30.58
C GLU A 259 -12.09 19.00 -31.37
N GLY A 260 -13.34 18.53 -31.29
CA GLY A 260 -14.48 19.19 -31.94
C GLY A 260 -14.99 20.44 -31.22
N LEU A 261 -14.53 20.72 -29.99
CA LEU A 261 -14.98 21.83 -29.16
C LEU A 261 -13.96 22.98 -29.05
N VAL A 262 -12.71 22.76 -29.45
CA VAL A 262 -11.63 23.75 -29.41
C VAL A 262 -11.36 24.31 -30.80
#